data_AF-A0A4R5K6L0-F1
#
_entry.id   AF-A0A4R5K6L0-F1
#
_cell.length_a   1.000
_cell.length_b   1.000
_cell.length_c   1.000
_cell.angle_alpha   90.00
_cell.angle_beta   90.00
_cell.angle_gamma   90.00
#
_symmetry.space_group_name_H-M   'P 1'
#
loop_
_entity.id
_entity.type
_entity.pdbx_description
1 polymer ?
#
loop_
_entity_poly.entity_id
_entity_poly.type
_entity_poly.pdbx_seq_one_letter_code
_entity_poly.pdbx_strand_id
1 'polypeptide(L)'
;DSQKEKFDEKMWVQRFTPRRARSIWSKVNKDKAELLITNGRMKPSGFKAIEVAKKNGQWDKAYESQSIASMPEDFAIELERNVKAKAFYDTLNSQNKYAALFRIHNAKKQETRAKRIQQFVAMLEKGEKIYP
;
A
#
# COMPACT_ATOMS: atom_id res chain seq x y z
N ASP A 1 6.62 -7.05 -6.67
CA ASP A 1 6.18 -7.95 -5.59
C ASP A 1 5.28 -8.99 -6.16
N SER A 2 5.57 -10.24 -5.83
CA SER A 2 4.60 -11.31 -6.00
C SER A 2 4.50 -12.04 -4.67
N GLN A 3 3.58 -12.98 -4.55
CA GLN A 3 3.37 -13.72 -3.31
C GLN A 3 4.57 -14.61 -2.99
N LYS A 4 5.00 -14.54 -1.72
CA LYS A 4 5.87 -15.53 -1.10
C LYS A 4 4.99 -16.51 -0.38
N GLU A 5 5.25 -17.79 -0.59
CA GLU A 5 4.55 -18.87 0.07
C GLU A 5 5.57 -19.78 0.73
N LYS A 6 5.22 -20.28 1.92
CA LYS A 6 6.02 -21.31 2.59
C LYS A 6 6.00 -22.55 1.72
N PHE A 7 7.19 -23.09 1.42
CA PHE A 7 7.30 -24.38 0.75
C PHE A 7 7.39 -25.49 1.80
N ASP A 8 8.35 -25.36 2.71
CA ASP A 8 8.57 -26.25 3.85
C ASP A 8 9.17 -25.47 5.05
N GLU A 9 9.75 -26.17 6.03
CA GLU A 9 10.36 -25.56 7.22
C GLU A 9 11.61 -24.70 6.93
N LYS A 10 12.27 -24.91 5.79
CA LYS A 10 13.55 -24.28 5.46
C LYS A 10 13.49 -23.43 4.19
N MET A 11 12.46 -23.61 3.36
CA MET A 11 12.36 -23.03 2.02
C MET A 11 11.04 -22.27 1.81
N TRP A 12 11.10 -21.27 0.94
CA TRP A 12 9.95 -20.52 0.46
C TRP A 12 10.00 -20.40 -1.05
N VAL A 13 8.83 -20.38 -1.68
CA VAL A 13 8.70 -20.09 -3.10
C VAL A 13 8.29 -18.63 -3.27
N GLN A 14 8.82 -18.00 -4.29
CA GLN A 14 8.45 -16.66 -4.70
C GLN A 14 8.24 -16.62 -6.19
N ARG A 15 7.00 -16.34 -6.56
CA ARG A 15 6.69 -16.02 -7.95
C ARG A 15 7.34 -14.67 -8.29
N PHE A 16 7.71 -14.48 -9.55
CA PHE A 16 7.98 -13.16 -10.09
C PHE A 16 7.15 -13.00 -11.36
N THR A 17 6.36 -11.94 -11.42
CA THR A 17 5.53 -11.62 -12.59
C THR A 17 5.96 -10.28 -13.16
N PRO A 18 6.13 -10.17 -14.50
CA PRO A 18 6.41 -8.89 -15.13
C PRO A 18 5.39 -7.83 -14.72
N ARG A 19 5.89 -6.62 -14.47
CA ARG A 19 5.04 -5.50 -14.07
C ARG A 19 4.23 -5.01 -15.28
N ARG A 20 2.92 -4.79 -15.10
CA ARG A 20 2.08 -4.15 -16.13
C ARG A 20 2.37 -2.66 -16.18
N ALA A 21 2.12 -2.02 -17.32
CA ALA A 21 2.40 -0.60 -17.52
C ALA A 21 1.84 0.28 -16.40
N ARG A 22 0.59 0.05 -15.97
CA ARG A 22 -0.09 0.88 -14.94
C ARG A 22 0.08 0.38 -13.51
N SER A 23 0.92 -0.62 -13.25
CA SER A 23 1.14 -1.11 -11.88
C SER A 23 1.69 0.00 -10.97
N ILE A 24 1.16 0.08 -9.76
CA ILE A 24 1.68 0.96 -8.71
C ILE A 24 3.09 0.53 -8.28
N TRP A 25 3.92 1.50 -7.92
CA TRP A 25 5.25 1.27 -7.35
C TRP A 25 5.23 1.61 -5.87
N SER A 26 5.97 0.85 -5.07
CA SER A 26 6.28 1.21 -3.68
C SER A 26 7.64 1.91 -3.65
N LYS A 27 7.84 2.81 -2.69
CA LYS A 27 9.13 3.46 -2.47
C LYS A 27 10.25 2.44 -2.25
N VAL A 28 9.99 1.41 -1.44
CA VAL A 28 10.94 0.29 -1.23
C VAL A 28 11.39 -0.37 -2.55
N ASN A 29 10.50 -0.55 -3.52
CA ASN A 29 10.86 -1.12 -4.82
C ASN A 29 11.61 -0.13 -5.71
N LYS A 30 11.30 1.17 -5.59
CA LYS A 30 12.04 2.25 -6.24
C LYS A 30 13.49 2.26 -5.73
N ASP A 31 13.67 2.27 -4.41
CA ASP A 31 14.98 2.30 -3.75
C ASP A 31 15.81 1.06 -4.13
N LYS A 32 15.20 -0.14 -4.13
CA LYS A 32 15.87 -1.37 -4.60
C LYS A 32 16.28 -1.29 -6.06
N ALA A 33 15.44 -0.72 -6.92
CA ALA A 33 15.76 -0.55 -8.33
C ALA A 33 16.92 0.44 -8.52
N GLU A 34 16.93 1.55 -7.78
CA GLU A 34 18.02 2.54 -7.79
C GLU A 34 19.33 1.93 -7.27
N LEU A 35 19.30 1.11 -6.22
CA LEU A 35 20.45 0.37 -5.73
C LEU A 35 21.01 -0.62 -6.77
N LEU A 36 20.12 -1.32 -7.48
CA LEU A 36 20.53 -2.22 -8.57
C LEU A 36 21.16 -1.46 -9.74
N ILE A 37 20.66 -0.26 -10.06
CA ILE A 37 21.26 0.60 -11.09
C ILE A 37 22.65 1.05 -10.65
N THR A 38 22.76 1.59 -9.44
CA THR A 38 24.02 2.10 -8.87
C THR A 38 25.09 1.01 -8.83
N ASN A 39 24.70 -0.22 -8.50
CA ASN A 39 25.61 -1.37 -8.45
C ASN A 39 25.86 -2.04 -9.82
N GLY A 40 25.34 -1.50 -10.93
CA GLY A 40 25.50 -2.08 -12.27
C GLY A 40 24.80 -3.45 -12.46
N ARG A 41 23.89 -3.82 -11.56
CA ARG A 41 23.19 -5.12 -11.58
C ARG A 41 21.84 -5.07 -12.29
N MET A 42 21.35 -3.87 -12.63
CA MET A 42 20.10 -3.68 -13.34
C MET A 42 20.17 -4.29 -14.75
N LYS A 43 19.11 -5.01 -15.14
CA LYS A 43 19.00 -5.65 -16.47
C LYS A 43 18.15 -4.80 -17.42
N PRO A 44 18.31 -4.96 -18.75
CA PRO A 44 17.55 -4.17 -19.74
C PRO A 44 16.03 -4.21 -19.55
N SER A 45 15.47 -5.35 -19.14
CA SER A 45 14.03 -5.48 -18.84
C SER A 45 13.59 -4.61 -17.65
N GLY A 46 14.45 -4.46 -16.64
CA GLY A 46 14.21 -3.59 -15.50
C GLY A 46 14.23 -2.11 -15.89
N PHE A 47 15.21 -1.69 -16.71
CA PHE A 47 15.24 -0.33 -17.25
C PHE A 47 13.98 0.01 -18.05
N LYS A 48 13.54 -0.87 -18.95
CA LYS A 48 12.29 -0.69 -19.71
C LYS A 48 11.08 -0.48 -18.79
N ALA A 49 10.98 -1.27 -17.70
CA ALA A 49 9.90 -1.12 -16.73
C ALA A 49 9.94 0.23 -15.99
N ILE A 50 11.14 0.73 -15.66
CA ILE A 50 11.35 2.03 -15.01
C ILE A 50 10.99 3.17 -15.98
N GLU A 51 11.40 3.10 -17.24
CA GLU A 51 11.06 4.10 -18.25
C GLU A 51 9.54 4.21 -18.45
N VAL A 52 8.84 3.08 -18.55
CA VAL A 52 7.37 3.07 -18.63
C VAL A 52 6.75 3.71 -17.39
N ALA A 53 7.26 3.39 -16.20
CA ALA A 53 6.77 3.95 -14.93
C ALA A 53 7.04 5.45 -14.79
N LYS A 54 8.17 5.95 -15.31
CA LYS A 54 8.47 7.38 -15.36
C LYS A 54 7.52 8.10 -16.32
N LYS A 55 7.34 7.57 -17.54
CA LYS A 55 6.43 8.15 -18.56
C LYS A 55 4.99 8.27 -18.09
N ASN A 56 4.52 7.34 -17.26
CA ASN A 56 3.15 7.37 -16.75
C ASN A 56 3.02 7.89 -15.31
N GLY A 57 4.11 8.42 -14.74
CA GLY A 57 4.17 9.03 -13.42
C GLY A 57 3.99 8.06 -12.25
N GLN A 58 3.99 6.74 -12.47
CA GLN A 58 3.94 5.76 -11.37
C GLN A 58 5.26 5.70 -10.59
N TRP A 59 6.38 6.05 -11.23
CA TRP A 59 7.69 6.12 -10.59
C TRP A 59 7.75 7.20 -9.50
N ASP A 60 7.14 8.35 -9.76
CA ASP A 60 7.11 9.48 -8.82
C ASP A 60 6.02 9.32 -7.76
N LYS A 61 4.94 8.60 -8.11
CA LYS A 61 3.83 8.25 -7.19
C LYS A 61 4.11 7.00 -6.36
N ALA A 62 5.38 6.66 -6.17
CA ALA A 62 5.76 5.48 -5.41
C ALA A 62 5.30 5.64 -3.94
N TYR A 63 4.37 4.79 -3.50
CA TYR A 63 3.76 4.95 -2.18
C TYR A 63 4.73 4.54 -1.06
N GLU A 64 4.64 5.23 0.08
CA GLU A 64 5.45 4.98 1.28
C GLU A 64 5.15 3.61 1.91
N SER A 65 6.10 3.07 2.67
CA SER A 65 5.94 1.78 3.34
C SER A 65 4.90 1.82 4.46
N GLN A 66 4.45 0.64 4.90
CA GLN A 66 3.49 0.51 6.00
C GLN A 66 3.95 1.15 7.31
N SER A 67 5.26 1.18 7.54
CA SER A 67 5.87 1.73 8.75
C SER A 67 5.87 3.27 8.80
N ILE A 68 5.59 3.94 7.68
CA ILE A 68 5.61 5.41 7.55
C ILE A 68 4.19 5.98 7.37
N ALA A 69 3.22 5.15 7.01
CA ALA A 69 1.85 5.59 6.75
C ALA A 69 1.22 6.22 8.01
N SER A 70 1.27 7.54 8.09
CA SER A 70 0.59 8.32 9.11
C SER A 70 -0.92 8.32 8.87
N MET A 71 -1.67 8.42 9.96
CA MET A 71 -3.11 8.60 9.92
C MET A 71 -3.43 9.97 9.32
N PRO A 72 -4.18 10.04 8.21
CA PRO A 72 -4.61 11.32 7.68
C PRO A 72 -5.55 12.05 8.63
N GLU A 73 -5.43 13.38 8.67
CA GLU A 73 -6.22 14.24 9.53
C GLU A 73 -7.74 14.12 9.26
N ASP A 74 -8.14 14.06 7.99
CA ASP A 74 -9.56 13.89 7.62
C ASP A 74 -10.13 12.54 8.06
N PHE A 75 -9.31 11.47 8.04
CA PHE A 75 -9.73 10.19 8.60
C PHE A 75 -9.77 10.23 10.14
N ALA A 76 -8.80 10.89 10.78
CA ALA A 76 -8.75 11.04 12.23
C ALA A 76 -10.00 11.78 12.75
N ILE A 77 -10.37 12.89 12.11
CA ILE A 77 -11.55 13.69 12.49
C ILE A 77 -12.84 12.85 12.43
N GLU A 78 -13.05 12.10 11.35
CA GLU A 78 -14.25 11.26 11.22
C GLU A 78 -14.24 10.07 12.19
N LEU A 79 -13.06 9.54 12.51
CA LEU A 79 -12.92 8.47 13.48
C LEU A 79 -13.23 8.96 14.91
N GLU A 80 -12.76 10.15 15.28
CA GLU A 80 -13.04 10.78 16.59
C GLU A 80 -14.54 11.07 16.80
N ARG A 81 -15.29 11.34 15.72
CA ARG A 81 -16.74 11.55 15.78
C ARG A 81 -17.53 10.27 16.10
N ASN A 82 -16.90 9.10 15.99
CA ASN A 82 -17.55 7.81 16.22
C ASN A 82 -16.77 6.99 17.25
N VAL A 83 -17.17 7.12 18.53
CA VAL A 83 -16.51 6.49 19.68
C VAL A 83 -16.40 4.96 19.52
N LYS A 84 -17.42 4.31 18.95
CA LYS A 84 -17.41 2.86 18.72
C LYS A 84 -16.38 2.47 17.65
N ALA A 85 -16.39 3.17 16.51
CA ALA A 85 -15.44 2.94 15.44
C ALA A 85 -13.99 3.18 15.89
N LYS A 86 -13.76 4.24 16.68
CA LYS A 86 -12.44 4.54 17.25
C LYS A 86 -11.96 3.43 18.19
N ALA A 87 -12.80 3.04 19.14
CA ALA A 87 -12.47 1.97 20.08
C ALA A 87 -12.10 0.67 19.35
N PHE A 88 -12.87 0.29 18.33
CA PHE A 88 -12.56 -0.89 17.52
C PHE A 88 -11.28 -0.72 16.69
N TYR A 89 -11.08 0.44 16.05
CA TYR A 89 -9.86 0.74 15.30
C TYR A 89 -8.61 0.56 16.15
N ASP A 90 -8.64 1.00 17.42
CA ASP A 90 -7.49 0.90 18.32
C ASP A 90 -7.08 -0.55 18.59
N THR A 91 -8.04 -1.48 18.60
CA THR A 91 -7.80 -2.93 18.73
C THR A 91 -7.18 -3.58 17.50
N LEU A 92 -7.21 -2.93 16.33
CA LEU A 92 -6.71 -3.52 15.10
C LEU A 92 -5.20 -3.68 15.09
N ASN A 93 -4.74 -4.79 14.52
CA ASN A 93 -3.33 -5.00 14.22
C ASN A 93 -2.82 -4.06 13.12
N SER A 94 -1.49 -3.94 13.00
CA SER A 94 -0.84 -3.06 12.03
C SER A 94 -1.23 -3.35 10.58
N GLN A 95 -1.49 -4.62 10.23
CA GLN A 95 -1.92 -5.01 8.89
C GLN A 95 -3.28 -4.42 8.52
N ASN A 96 -4.29 -4.53 9.40
CA ASN A 96 -5.61 -3.97 9.16
C ASN A 96 -5.60 -2.44 9.18
N LYS A 97 -4.86 -1.82 10.12
CA LYS A 97 -4.66 -0.36 10.15
C LYS A 97 -4.06 0.13 8.83
N TYR A 98 -2.96 -0.49 8.38
CA TYR A 98 -2.33 -0.12 7.11
C TYR A 98 -3.25 -0.32 5.91
N ALA A 99 -4.05 -1.40 5.87
CA ALA A 99 -4.96 -1.67 4.76
C ALA A 99 -5.95 -0.51 4.53
N ALA A 100 -6.48 0.05 5.61
CA ALA A 100 -7.39 1.20 5.56
C ALA A 100 -6.63 2.44 5.07
N LEU A 101 -5.51 2.77 5.74
CA LEU A 101 -4.70 3.94 5.39
C LEU A 101 -4.22 3.91 3.94
N PHE A 102 -3.76 2.76 3.45
CA PHE A 102 -3.33 2.57 2.07
C PHE A 102 -4.46 2.86 1.08
N ARG A 103 -5.68 2.36 1.35
CA ARG A 103 -6.85 2.62 0.49
C ARG A 103 -7.25 4.09 0.53
N ILE A 104 -7.15 4.77 1.68
CA ILE A 104 -7.45 6.21 1.79
C ILE A 104 -6.41 7.03 1.03
N HIS A 105 -5.11 6.80 1.27
CA HIS A 105 -3.99 7.51 0.63
C HIS A 105 -3.97 7.33 -0.89
N ASN A 106 -4.30 6.15 -1.40
CA ASN A 106 -4.33 5.89 -2.85
C ASN A 106 -5.61 6.37 -3.55
N ALA A 107 -6.53 7.05 -2.85
CA ALA A 107 -7.71 7.64 -3.47
C ALA A 107 -7.35 8.94 -4.20
N LYS A 108 -7.30 8.90 -5.54
CA LYS A 108 -6.89 10.05 -6.36
C LYS A 108 -7.92 11.19 -6.41
N LYS A 109 -9.20 10.88 -6.26
CA LYS A 109 -10.30 11.85 -6.28
C LYS A 109 -10.77 12.11 -4.85
N GLN A 110 -10.99 13.38 -4.50
CA GLN A 110 -11.44 13.78 -3.16
C GLN A 110 -12.76 13.10 -2.77
N GLU A 111 -13.71 13.01 -3.70
CA GLU A 111 -14.98 12.28 -3.51
C GLU A 111 -14.76 10.80 -3.17
N THR A 112 -13.82 10.14 -3.86
CA THR A 112 -13.49 8.73 -3.59
C THR A 112 -12.82 8.57 -2.23
N ARG A 113 -12.01 9.55 -1.83
CA ARG A 113 -11.35 9.57 -0.53
C ARG A 113 -12.38 9.71 0.60
N ALA A 114 -13.27 10.69 0.51
CA ALA A 114 -14.35 10.89 1.48
C ALA A 114 -15.25 9.65 1.59
N LYS A 115 -15.63 9.06 0.45
CA LYS A 115 -16.42 7.82 0.42
C LYS A 115 -15.71 6.66 1.11
N ARG A 116 -14.40 6.49 0.90
CA ARG A 116 -13.60 5.45 1.56
C ARG A 116 -13.54 5.67 3.07
N ILE A 117 -13.31 6.90 3.52
CA ILE A 117 -13.30 7.25 4.94
C ILE A 117 -14.63 6.87 5.59
N GLN A 118 -15.76 7.31 5.02
CA GLN A 118 -17.09 6.96 5.53
C GLN A 118 -17.33 5.46 5.58
N GLN A 119 -16.95 4.74 4.52
CA GLN A 119 -17.07 3.28 4.47
C GLN A 119 -16.26 2.59 5.57
N PHE A 120 -15.03 3.07 5.83
CA PHE A 120 -14.21 2.48 6.88
C PHE A 120 -14.74 2.78 8.27
N VAL A 121 -15.20 4.00 8.55
CA VAL A 121 -15.80 4.34 9.84
C VAL A 121 -17.04 3.48 10.10
N ALA A 122 -17.92 3.34 9.11
CA ALA A 122 -19.13 2.50 9.23
C ALA A 122 -18.81 1.00 9.40
N MET A 123 -17.75 0.50 8.75
CA MET A 123 -17.27 -0.88 8.93
C MET A 123 -16.72 -1.08 10.35
N LEU A 124 -15.89 -0.16 10.83
CA LEU A 124 -15.29 -0.22 12.17
C LEU A 124 -16.35 -0.11 13.27
N GLU A 125 -17.37 0.71 13.09
CA GLU A 125 -18.51 0.82 14.01
C GLU A 125 -19.24 -0.52 14.20
N LYS A 126 -19.28 -1.36 13.15
CA LYS A 126 -19.86 -2.70 13.19
C LYS A 126 -18.91 -3.77 13.74
N GLY A 127 -17.67 -3.42 14.10
CA GLY A 127 -16.65 -4.37 14.53
C GLY A 127 -16.07 -5.22 13.38
N GLU A 128 -16.15 -4.73 12.15
CA GLU A 128 -15.65 -5.41 10.96
C GLU A 128 -14.23 -4.94 10.60
N LYS A 129 -13.42 -5.83 10.00
CA LYS A 129 -12.04 -5.56 9.57
C LYS A 129 -11.84 -5.89 8.08
N ILE A 130 -10.84 -5.25 7.45
CA ILE A 130 -10.57 -5.40 6.01
C ILE A 130 -10.08 -6.81 5.67
N TYR A 131 -9.27 -7.38 6.54
CA TYR A 131 -8.75 -8.75 6.42
C TYR A 131 -9.28 -9.60 7.57
N PRO A 132 -9.70 -10.86 7.30
CA PRO A 132 -10.26 -11.77 8.30
C PRO A 132 -9.27 -12.20 9.39
#